data_AF-A0A940NXS2-F1
#
_entry.id   AF-A0A940NXS2-F1
#
_cell.length_a   1.000
_cell.length_b   1.000
_cell.length_c   1.000
_cell.angle_alpha   90.00
_cell.angle_beta   90.00
_cell.angle_gamma   90.00
#
_symmetry.space_group_name_H-M   'P 1'
#
loop_
_entity.id
_entity.type
_entity.pdbx_description
1 polymer ?
#
loop_
_entity_poly.entity_id
_entity_poly.type
_entity_poly.pdbx_seq_one_letter_code
_entity_poly.pdbx_strand_id
1 'polypeptide(L)'
;MLKTILSPETCAACRNCCIFEEQSAWELPTFPAVSAERLRNCPQYRFRQAEGRIRVTLPYDETHAAQPCPFLDPESGCTLPPEEKPFACSVWPLRLMRRPDGSAAFALYAGCPGVPDAEDPAWSRLLDGGLRDRIFAEAERDPSLILPYHPNYRFLKQQEDYVMHVYPQPQAVFRYFAEIAAIPHGSGHTEQIREWATVTALKLGLSVQADEAGNVIIRKAATAGYEDHPRVILQGHLDMVCAQLPECKKDMLHEGLDLVWGGEYLSAEGTTLGGDDGIAVAYAFALLESDTIPHPPLTVILTADEETGMDGATGLSPEQLDGVHLINIDSEEEGVFTVGCAGGVRSHLRFPVLMQPAAGTALTVSLSGLTGGH
;
A
#
# COMPACT_ATOMS: atom_id res chain seq x y z
N MET A 1 7.44 9.45 23.78
CA MET A 1 7.38 7.97 23.71
C MET A 1 8.75 7.32 23.91
N LEU A 2 9.84 8.10 23.98
CA LEU A 2 11.21 7.58 24.09
C LEU A 2 11.78 7.58 25.52
N LYS A 3 10.94 7.55 26.57
CA LYS A 3 11.37 7.78 27.97
C LYS A 3 12.43 6.79 28.47
N THR A 4 12.55 5.63 27.83
CA THR A 4 13.53 4.59 28.15
C THR A 4 14.91 4.85 27.55
N ILE A 5 15.02 5.77 26.58
CA ILE A 5 16.24 6.07 25.82
C ILE A 5 16.67 7.54 26.02
N LEU A 6 15.71 8.46 26.13
CA LEU A 6 15.94 9.89 26.29
C LEU A 6 15.22 10.40 27.54
N SER A 7 15.98 10.95 28.49
CA SER A 7 15.41 11.60 29.68
C SER A 7 14.56 12.82 29.26
N PRO A 8 13.34 12.98 29.81
CA PRO A 8 12.52 14.17 29.59
C PRO A 8 13.24 15.46 29.99
N GLU A 9 14.01 15.43 31.07
CA GLU A 9 14.77 16.58 31.60
C GLU A 9 15.88 16.99 30.62
N THR A 10 16.64 16.01 30.11
CA THR A 10 17.68 16.26 29.10
C THR A 10 17.08 16.84 27.82
N CYS A 11 15.95 16.31 27.36
CA CYS A 11 15.26 16.81 26.17
C CYS A 11 14.75 18.25 26.36
N ALA A 12 14.11 18.54 27.50
CA ALA A 12 13.56 19.85 27.81
C ALA A 12 14.63 20.95 27.95
N ALA A 13 15.83 20.59 28.42
CA ALA A 13 16.97 21.50 28.49
C ALA A 13 17.60 21.77 27.10
N CYS A 14 17.68 20.75 26.24
CA CYS A 14 18.33 20.84 24.94
C CYS A 14 17.53 21.64 23.90
N ARG A 15 16.22 21.37 23.78
CA ARG A 15 15.27 22.07 22.88
C ARG A 15 15.62 22.08 21.38
N ASN A 16 16.61 21.32 20.95
CA ASN A 16 17.04 21.28 19.55
C ASN A 16 15.89 20.92 18.59
N CYS A 17 14.95 20.07 19.03
CA CYS A 17 13.78 19.67 18.24
C CYS A 17 12.72 20.78 18.04
N CYS A 18 12.89 21.94 18.67
CA CYS A 18 11.94 23.06 18.62
C CYS A 18 12.57 24.33 18.05
N ILE A 19 13.77 24.27 17.50
CA ILE A 19 14.47 25.39 16.86
C ILE A 19 14.82 24.96 15.44
N PHE A 20 14.40 25.76 14.45
CA PHE A 20 14.49 25.39 13.04
C PHE A 20 15.23 26.47 12.27
N GLU A 21 16.30 26.09 11.58
CA GLU A 21 16.92 26.92 10.56
C GLU A 21 16.07 26.88 9.29
N GLU A 22 16.26 27.83 8.37
CA GLU A 22 15.49 27.85 7.11
C GLU A 22 15.58 26.52 6.36
N GLN A 23 16.78 25.94 6.35
CA GLN A 23 17.08 24.63 5.76
C GLN A 23 16.50 23.42 6.50
N SER A 24 16.06 23.58 7.75
CA SER A 24 15.38 22.52 8.52
C SER A 24 13.90 22.84 8.82
N ALA A 25 13.37 23.94 8.27
CA ALA A 25 11.97 24.34 8.41
C ALA A 25 10.99 23.26 7.90
N TRP A 26 11.43 22.42 6.98
CA TRP A 26 10.67 21.28 6.46
C TRP A 26 10.42 20.19 7.51
N GLU A 27 11.20 20.16 8.61
CA GLU A 27 11.00 19.23 9.74
C GLU A 27 9.93 19.70 10.73
N LEU A 28 9.45 20.95 10.59
CA LEU A 28 8.39 21.49 11.44
C LEU A 28 7.11 20.67 11.20
N PRO A 29 6.54 20.04 12.24
CA PRO A 29 5.38 19.17 12.08
C PRO A 29 4.14 19.97 11.71
N THR A 30 3.14 19.26 11.19
CA THR A 30 1.78 19.78 11.16
C THR A 30 1.18 19.70 12.57
N PHE A 31 0.37 20.68 12.93
CA PHE A 31 -0.30 20.73 14.24
C PHE A 31 -1.81 20.47 14.09
N PRO A 32 -2.50 20.03 15.15
CA PRO A 32 -3.95 19.92 15.14
C PRO A 32 -4.63 21.27 14.84
N ALA A 33 -5.80 21.25 14.19
CA ALA A 33 -6.58 22.46 13.90
C ALA A 33 -6.87 23.31 15.15
N VAL A 34 -7.05 22.70 16.32
CA VAL A 34 -7.31 23.42 17.58
C VAL A 34 -6.16 24.36 17.96
N SER A 35 -4.92 24.07 17.55
CA SER A 35 -3.77 24.93 17.82
C SER A 35 -3.78 26.23 17.01
N ALA A 36 -4.67 26.39 16.02
CA ALA A 36 -4.77 27.58 15.19
C ALA A 36 -5.15 28.84 15.98
N GLU A 37 -6.02 28.70 16.97
CA GLU A 37 -6.46 29.83 17.80
C GLU A 37 -5.30 30.43 18.60
N ARG A 38 -4.41 29.56 19.13
CA ARG A 38 -3.20 29.97 19.84
C ARG A 38 -2.25 30.77 18.93
N LEU A 39 -2.15 30.42 17.65
CA LEU A 39 -1.31 31.12 16.67
C LEU A 39 -1.85 32.48 16.24
N ARG A 40 -3.17 32.72 16.33
CA ARG A 40 -3.75 34.04 15.98
C ARG A 40 -3.20 35.17 16.87
N ASN A 41 -2.75 34.83 18.07
CA ASN A 41 -2.13 35.75 19.02
C ASN A 41 -0.62 35.92 18.80
N CYS A 42 -0.03 35.26 17.79
CA CYS A 42 1.38 35.32 17.44
C CYS A 42 1.54 35.81 16.00
N PRO A 43 1.39 37.13 15.74
CA PRO A 43 1.28 37.69 14.38
C PRO A 43 2.53 37.50 13.52
N GLN A 44 3.68 37.17 14.12
CA GLN A 44 4.91 36.87 13.42
C GLN A 44 4.84 35.55 12.63
N TYR A 45 3.99 34.60 13.04
CA TYR A 45 3.86 33.31 12.37
C TYR A 45 2.70 33.33 11.39
N ARG A 46 2.93 32.81 10.18
CA ARG A 46 1.87 32.55 9.21
C ARG A 46 1.50 31.08 9.27
N PHE A 47 0.24 30.75 9.02
CA PHE A 47 -0.17 29.36 8.94
C PHE A 47 -1.26 29.16 7.88
N ARG A 48 -1.35 27.93 7.37
CA ARG A 48 -2.41 27.46 6.49
C ARG A 48 -3.07 26.24 7.12
N GLN A 49 -4.38 26.14 6.95
CA GLN A 49 -5.16 25.00 7.41
C GLN A 49 -5.56 24.12 6.22
N ALA A 50 -5.36 22.82 6.33
CA ALA A 50 -5.75 21.82 5.34
C ALA A 50 -6.04 20.51 6.07
N GLU A 51 -7.13 19.82 5.69
CA GLU A 51 -7.45 18.46 6.18
C GLU A 51 -7.42 18.33 7.72
N GLY A 52 -7.99 19.31 8.43
CA GLY A 52 -8.06 19.28 9.90
C GLY A 52 -6.71 19.52 10.62
N ARG A 53 -5.65 19.86 9.89
CA ARG A 53 -4.33 20.20 10.42
C ARG A 53 -3.92 21.62 10.01
N ILE A 54 -2.93 22.16 10.71
CA ILE A 54 -2.28 23.43 10.36
C ILE A 54 -0.81 23.24 10.06
N ARG A 55 -0.35 23.90 9.00
CA ARG A 55 1.06 24.02 8.65
C ARG A 55 1.51 25.45 8.91
N VAL A 56 2.55 25.60 9.71
CA VAL A 56 3.11 26.90 10.10
C VAL A 56 4.27 27.24 9.17
N THR A 57 4.38 28.51 8.82
CA THR A 57 5.53 29.10 8.12
C THR A 57 6.26 30.00 9.10
N LEU A 58 7.54 29.68 9.33
CA LEU A 58 8.41 30.44 10.21
C LEU A 58 8.96 31.69 9.48
N PRO A 59 9.05 32.85 10.15
CA PRO A 59 9.46 34.10 9.52
C PRO A 59 10.99 34.23 9.49
N TYR A 60 11.65 33.66 8.47
CA TYR A 60 13.10 33.82 8.29
C TYR A 60 13.45 35.19 7.69
N ASP A 61 14.53 35.81 8.19
CA ASP A 61 15.10 37.05 7.68
C ASP A 61 16.63 37.09 7.92
N GLU A 62 17.32 38.10 7.39
CA GLU A 62 18.79 38.24 7.51
C GLU A 62 19.30 38.33 8.96
N THR A 63 18.42 38.64 9.92
CA THR A 63 18.77 38.78 11.34
C THR A 63 18.49 37.51 12.15
N HIS A 64 17.64 36.61 11.65
CA HIS A 64 17.20 35.42 12.37
C HIS A 64 17.39 34.15 11.52
N ALA A 65 18.61 33.61 11.53
CA ALA A 65 18.95 32.37 10.83
C ALA A 65 18.23 31.12 11.38
N ALA A 66 17.76 31.16 12.63
CA ALA A 66 17.01 30.08 13.27
C ALA A 66 15.78 30.63 14.01
N GLN A 67 14.65 29.96 13.85
CA GLN A 67 13.35 30.37 14.40
C GLN A 67 12.82 29.30 15.36
N PRO A 68 12.33 29.68 16.55
CA PRO A 68 11.70 28.74 17.46
C PRO A 68 10.32 28.33 16.93
N CYS A 69 9.92 27.11 17.28
CA CYS A 69 8.54 26.65 17.18
C CYS A 69 7.62 27.68 17.84
N PRO A 70 6.47 28.02 17.24
CA PRO A 70 5.53 28.99 17.82
C PRO A 70 4.99 28.57 19.20
N PHE A 71 5.09 27.30 19.55
CA PHE A 71 4.65 26.75 20.83
C PHE A 71 5.82 26.46 21.79
N LEU A 72 7.00 27.00 21.54
CA LEU A 72 8.14 26.91 22.44
C LEU A 72 8.21 28.16 23.32
N ASP A 73 8.00 27.97 24.62
CA ASP A 73 8.28 28.97 25.64
C ASP A 73 9.74 28.88 26.12
N PRO A 74 10.48 30.00 26.20
CA PRO A 74 11.87 30.01 26.61
C PRO A 74 12.14 29.55 28.06
N GLU A 75 11.15 29.53 28.95
CA GLU A 75 11.35 29.11 30.33
C GLU A 75 10.78 27.71 30.58
N SER A 76 9.54 27.49 30.15
CA SER A 76 8.75 26.29 30.43
C SER A 76 8.77 25.22 29.32
N GLY A 77 9.32 25.52 28.14
CA GLY A 77 9.42 24.58 27.04
C GLY A 77 8.14 24.51 26.19
N CYS A 78 7.74 23.32 25.74
CA CYS A 78 6.58 23.18 24.87
C CYS A 78 5.29 23.53 25.61
N THR A 79 4.51 24.48 25.08
CA THR A 79 3.26 24.98 25.69
C THR A 79 2.02 24.19 25.26
N LEU A 80 2.16 23.25 24.32
CA LEU A 80 1.07 22.37 23.92
C LEU A 80 0.86 21.28 24.98
N PRO A 81 -0.39 21.01 25.38
CA PRO A 81 -0.67 19.86 26.22
C PRO A 81 -0.39 18.55 25.45
N PRO A 82 -0.13 17.43 26.17
CA PRO A 82 0.30 16.17 25.55
C PRO A 82 -0.60 15.67 24.42
N GLU A 83 -1.91 15.87 24.53
CA GLU A 83 -2.93 15.49 23.56
C GLU A 83 -2.96 16.36 22.28
N GLU A 84 -2.47 17.60 22.35
CA GLU A 84 -2.35 18.49 21.19
C GLU A 84 -0.95 18.40 20.54
N LYS A 85 -0.01 17.70 21.17
CA LYS A 85 1.37 17.59 20.69
C LYS A 85 1.43 16.72 19.43
N PRO A 86 2.00 17.21 18.30
CA PRO A 86 2.13 16.41 17.10
C PRO A 86 2.85 15.08 17.36
N PHE A 87 2.40 14.02 16.70
CA PHE A 87 3.00 12.69 16.85
C PHE A 87 4.51 12.70 16.56
N ALA A 88 4.93 13.40 15.50
CA ALA A 88 6.34 13.60 15.14
C ALA A 88 7.19 14.19 16.28
N CYS A 89 6.63 15.07 17.12
CA CYS A 89 7.34 15.61 18.28
C CYS A 89 7.49 14.61 19.42
N SER A 90 6.62 13.60 19.49
CA SER A 90 6.62 12.59 20.56
C SER A 90 7.62 11.46 20.33
N VAL A 91 8.09 11.33 19.08
CA VAL A 91 9.06 10.33 18.63
C VAL A 91 10.41 10.94 18.19
N TRP A 92 10.60 12.26 18.20
CA TRP A 92 11.91 12.88 17.92
C TRP A 92 12.96 12.41 18.94
N PRO A 93 14.21 12.08 18.53
CA PRO A 93 14.85 12.28 17.22
C PRO A 93 14.65 11.16 16.18
N LEU A 94 13.79 10.18 16.46
CA LEU A 94 13.43 9.14 15.51
C LEU A 94 12.49 9.69 14.43
N ARG A 95 12.77 9.32 13.18
CA ARG A 95 12.00 9.67 12.00
C ARG A 95 11.82 8.46 11.10
N LEU A 96 10.76 8.47 10.31
CA LEU A 96 10.55 7.56 9.21
C LEU A 96 10.94 8.30 7.92
N MET A 97 11.94 7.78 7.20
CA MET A 97 12.53 8.47 6.04
C MET A 97 12.49 7.62 4.79
N ARG A 98 12.17 8.23 3.66
CA ARG A 98 12.16 7.59 2.35
C ARG A 98 13.57 7.14 1.95
N ARG A 99 13.65 5.92 1.44
CA ARG A 99 14.81 5.32 0.82
C ARG A 99 14.79 5.54 -0.70
N PRO A 100 15.93 5.40 -1.39
CA PRO A 100 15.99 5.51 -2.84
C PRO A 100 15.10 4.50 -3.59
N ASP A 101 14.82 3.35 -2.97
CA ASP A 101 13.94 2.29 -3.50
C ASP A 101 12.44 2.59 -3.31
N GLY A 102 12.08 3.77 -2.81
CA GLY A 102 10.68 4.18 -2.58
C GLY A 102 10.08 3.72 -1.26
N SER A 103 10.70 2.75 -0.57
CA SER A 103 10.31 2.36 0.78
C SER A 103 10.69 3.44 1.82
N ALA A 104 10.28 3.26 3.07
CA ALA A 104 10.69 4.12 4.17
C ALA A 104 11.28 3.31 5.33
N ALA A 105 12.28 3.85 6.01
CA ALA A 105 12.93 3.19 7.12
C ALA A 105 13.20 4.16 8.28
N PHE A 106 13.34 3.60 9.49
CA PHE A 106 13.65 4.40 10.66
C PHE A 106 15.06 5.00 10.58
N ALA A 107 15.15 6.31 10.83
CA ALA A 107 16.39 7.05 10.89
C ALA A 107 16.43 7.96 12.13
N LEU A 108 17.63 8.20 12.64
CA LEU A 108 17.89 9.07 13.77
C LEU A 108 18.62 10.33 13.35
N TYR A 109 18.19 11.45 13.91
CA TYR A 109 18.92 12.70 13.77
C TYR A 109 20.27 12.62 14.48
N ALA A 110 21.35 12.80 13.72
CA ALA A 110 22.73 12.65 14.20
C ALA A 110 23.18 13.77 15.17
N GLY A 111 22.48 14.90 15.19
CA GLY A 111 22.80 16.04 16.05
C GLY A 111 22.10 16.03 17.42
N CYS A 112 21.44 14.93 17.82
CA CYS A 112 20.83 14.84 19.15
C CYS A 112 21.86 14.37 20.19
N PRO A 113 22.25 15.21 21.17
CA PRO A 113 23.31 14.84 22.14
C PRO A 113 22.82 13.89 23.23
N GLY A 114 21.51 13.70 23.37
CA GLY A 114 20.89 12.95 24.47
C GLY A 114 20.50 11.52 24.14
N VAL A 115 20.73 11.05 22.91
CA VAL A 115 20.35 9.70 22.49
C VAL A 115 21.58 8.84 22.15
N PRO A 116 21.49 7.51 22.35
CA PRO A 116 22.51 6.58 21.89
C PRO A 116 22.67 6.60 20.36
N ASP A 117 23.83 6.11 19.90
CA ASP A 117 24.11 5.96 18.47
C ASP A 117 23.06 5.07 17.77
N ALA A 118 22.93 5.22 16.45
CA ALA A 118 21.99 4.46 15.63
C ALA A 118 22.21 2.94 15.66
N GLU A 119 23.38 2.48 16.09
CA GLU A 119 23.66 1.05 16.29
C GLU A 119 23.27 0.51 17.67
N ASP A 120 22.74 1.33 18.59
CA ASP A 120 22.39 0.87 19.94
C ASP A 120 21.16 -0.08 19.94
N PRO A 121 21.26 -1.29 20.53
CA PRO A 121 20.16 -2.25 20.62
C PRO A 121 18.92 -1.76 21.41
N ALA A 122 19.02 -0.64 22.14
CA ALA A 122 17.88 0.01 22.78
C ALA A 122 16.82 0.42 21.76
N TRP A 123 17.21 0.80 20.54
CA TRP A 123 16.28 1.17 19.47
C TRP A 123 15.43 0.00 19.02
N SER A 124 16.05 -1.14 18.72
CA SER A 124 15.32 -2.37 18.38
C SER A 124 14.34 -2.77 19.48
N ARG A 125 14.79 -2.80 20.74
CA ARG A 125 13.90 -3.13 21.88
C ARG A 125 12.70 -2.20 21.99
N LEU A 126 12.86 -0.91 21.68
CA LEU A 126 11.77 0.05 21.73
C LEU A 126 10.80 -0.12 20.54
N LEU A 127 11.33 -0.32 19.34
CA LEU A 127 10.56 -0.54 18.13
C LEU A 127 9.74 -1.84 18.22
N ASP A 128 10.39 -2.93 18.60
CA ASP A 128 9.79 -4.26 18.78
C ASP A 128 8.81 -4.28 19.97
N GLY A 129 8.96 -3.34 20.91
CA GLY A 129 8.02 -3.10 22.02
C GLY A 129 6.71 -2.41 21.62
N GLY A 130 6.39 -2.38 20.31
CA GLY A 130 5.15 -1.82 19.76
C GLY A 130 5.24 -0.35 19.34
N LEU A 131 6.41 0.31 19.45
CA LEU A 131 6.56 1.67 18.91
C LEU A 131 6.58 1.66 17.38
N ARG A 132 7.13 0.61 16.75
CA ARG A 132 7.15 0.45 15.28
C ARG A 132 5.74 0.53 14.71
N ASP A 133 4.86 -0.37 15.15
CA ASP A 133 3.51 -0.50 14.61
C ASP A 133 2.69 0.78 14.81
N ARG A 134 2.92 1.47 15.94
CA ARG A 134 2.30 2.78 16.19
C ARG A 134 2.78 3.87 15.24
N ILE A 135 4.08 3.90 14.92
CA ILE A 135 4.62 4.89 13.97
C ILE A 135 4.11 4.58 12.56
N PHE A 136 4.07 3.30 12.15
CA PHE A 136 3.55 2.90 10.85
C PHE A 136 2.07 3.23 10.71
N ALA A 137 1.23 2.85 11.67
CA ALA A 137 -0.20 3.18 11.66
C ALA A 137 -0.46 4.70 11.62
N GLU A 138 0.36 5.50 12.30
CA GLU A 138 0.24 6.96 12.20
C GLU A 138 0.74 7.48 10.85
N ALA A 139 1.80 6.92 10.28
CA ALA A 139 2.32 7.30 8.96
C ALA A 139 1.38 6.92 7.80
N GLU A 140 0.60 5.85 7.94
CA GLU A 140 -0.50 5.51 7.02
C GLU A 140 -1.62 6.56 7.07
N ARG A 141 -1.95 7.06 8.28
CA ARG A 141 -2.97 8.11 8.48
C ARG A 141 -2.47 9.50 8.09
N ASP A 142 -1.20 9.78 8.32
CA ASP A 142 -0.53 11.05 8.00
C ASP A 142 0.79 10.78 7.26
N PRO A 143 0.75 10.66 5.91
CA PRO A 143 1.93 10.43 5.10
C PRO A 143 2.99 11.54 5.21
N SER A 144 2.67 12.72 5.79
CA SER A 144 3.67 13.76 6.06
C SER A 144 4.70 13.38 7.13
N LEU A 145 4.43 12.31 7.89
CA LEU A 145 5.40 11.71 8.81
C LEU A 145 6.54 10.98 8.09
N ILE A 146 6.35 10.63 6.81
CA ILE A 146 7.36 9.99 5.97
C ILE A 146 8.17 11.08 5.26
N LEU A 147 9.32 11.41 5.83
CA LEU A 147 10.16 12.50 5.36
C LEU A 147 11.07 12.08 4.20
N PRO A 148 11.49 13.00 3.31
CA PRO A 148 12.57 12.70 2.37
C PRO A 148 13.86 12.36 3.11
N TYR A 149 14.74 11.60 2.46
CA TYR A 149 16.08 11.34 3.00
C TYR A 149 16.83 12.67 3.21
N HIS A 150 17.51 12.78 4.35
CA HIS A 150 18.37 13.92 4.64
C HIS A 150 19.70 13.45 5.25
N PRO A 151 20.87 14.01 4.83
CA PRO A 151 22.19 13.54 5.29
C PRO A 151 22.45 13.65 6.81
N ASN A 152 21.75 14.54 7.50
CA ASN A 152 21.83 14.66 8.97
C ASN A 152 21.16 13.50 9.72
N TYR A 153 20.53 12.58 8.99
CA TYR A 153 19.88 11.41 9.55
C TYR A 153 20.62 10.13 9.18
N ARG A 154 20.80 9.26 10.17
CA ARG A 154 21.41 7.94 10.00
C ARG A 154 20.32 6.88 10.15
N PHE A 155 20.18 6.02 9.15
CA PHE A 155 19.27 4.88 9.26
C PHE A 155 19.72 3.98 10.42
N LEU A 156 18.74 3.47 11.17
CA LEU A 156 19.00 2.42 12.16
C LEU A 156 19.50 1.16 11.44
N LYS A 157 20.31 0.36 12.13
CA LYS A 157 20.80 -0.91 11.59
C LYS A 157 19.59 -1.80 11.24
N GLN A 158 19.41 -2.05 9.94
CA GLN A 158 18.15 -2.53 9.38
C GLN A 158 17.92 -4.00 9.68
N GLN A 159 16.77 -4.30 10.28
CA GLN A 159 16.04 -5.56 10.08
C GLN A 159 14.99 -5.28 9.00
N GLU A 160 14.65 -6.26 8.14
CA GLU A 160 13.62 -6.09 7.08
C GLU A 160 12.30 -5.55 7.66
N ASP A 161 11.96 -6.00 8.85
CA ASP A 161 10.79 -5.58 9.65
C ASP A 161 10.75 -4.07 10.00
N TYR A 162 11.81 -3.30 9.72
CA TYR A 162 11.88 -1.86 9.98
C TYR A 162 11.69 -1.01 8.70
N VAL A 163 11.29 -1.66 7.61
CA VAL A 163 10.96 -1.04 6.33
C VAL A 163 9.44 -0.97 6.19
N MET A 164 8.92 0.26 6.02
CA MET A 164 7.55 0.51 5.59
C MET A 164 7.53 0.64 4.07
N HIS A 165 6.81 -0.24 3.40
CA HIS A 165 6.49 -0.02 1.99
C HIS A 165 5.54 1.18 1.89
N VAL A 166 5.91 2.18 1.11
CA VAL A 166 5.09 3.38 0.94
C VAL A 166 4.34 3.26 -0.36
N TYR A 167 3.10 2.82 -0.26
CA TYR A 167 2.23 2.67 -1.42
C TYR A 167 1.67 4.03 -1.87
N PRO A 168 1.38 4.20 -3.19
CA PRO A 168 0.60 5.33 -3.67
C PRO A 168 -0.81 5.35 -3.08
N GLN A 169 -1.52 6.47 -3.23
CA GLN A 169 -2.93 6.54 -2.86
C GLN A 169 -3.80 5.90 -3.96
N PRO A 170 -4.83 5.11 -3.62
CA PRO A 170 -5.23 4.71 -2.26
C PRO A 170 -4.33 3.61 -1.66
N GLN A 171 -3.72 3.88 -0.51
CA GLN A 171 -2.68 3.01 0.08
C GLN A 171 -3.15 1.58 0.37
N ALA A 172 -4.38 1.41 0.86
CA ALA A 172 -4.92 0.10 1.19
C ALA A 172 -4.99 -0.82 -0.03
N VAL A 173 -5.39 -0.28 -1.20
CA VAL A 173 -5.46 -1.05 -2.45
C VAL A 173 -4.08 -1.53 -2.84
N PHE A 174 -3.12 -0.62 -2.94
CA PHE A 174 -1.78 -0.98 -3.38
C PHE A 174 -1.02 -1.86 -2.38
N ARG A 175 -1.36 -1.76 -1.08
CA ARG A 175 -0.88 -2.72 -0.06
C ARG A 175 -1.42 -4.12 -0.35
N TYR A 176 -2.74 -4.27 -0.52
CA TYR A 176 -3.34 -5.56 -0.85
C TYR A 176 -2.82 -6.11 -2.19
N PHE A 177 -2.66 -5.26 -3.20
CA PHE A 177 -2.09 -5.64 -4.49
C PHE A 177 -0.66 -6.18 -4.33
N ALA A 178 0.17 -5.55 -3.50
CA ALA A 178 1.52 -6.03 -3.22
C ALA A 178 1.54 -7.35 -2.43
N GLU A 179 0.60 -7.55 -1.50
CA GLU A 179 0.44 -8.84 -0.80
C GLU A 179 0.06 -9.95 -1.78
N ILE A 180 -0.87 -9.69 -2.69
CA ILE A 180 -1.31 -10.62 -3.74
C ILE A 180 -0.15 -10.94 -4.69
N ALA A 181 0.54 -9.91 -5.19
CA ALA A 181 1.68 -10.05 -6.09
C ALA A 181 2.81 -10.90 -5.47
N ALA A 182 2.98 -10.86 -4.14
CA ALA A 182 3.98 -11.68 -3.45
C ALA A 182 3.64 -13.18 -3.39
N ILE A 183 2.41 -13.57 -3.76
CA ILE A 183 1.95 -14.95 -3.78
C ILE A 183 1.98 -15.44 -5.23
N PRO A 184 2.58 -16.60 -5.56
CA PRO A 184 2.43 -17.18 -6.89
C PRO A 184 0.98 -17.67 -7.07
N HIS A 185 0.30 -17.19 -8.11
CA HIS A 185 -1.13 -17.44 -8.36
C HIS A 185 -1.46 -17.62 -9.85
N GLY A 186 -0.60 -18.30 -10.60
CA GLY A 186 -0.90 -18.63 -11.99
C GLY A 186 -2.14 -19.52 -12.13
N SER A 187 -2.82 -19.44 -13.28
CA SER A 187 -3.99 -20.29 -13.56
C SER A 187 -3.69 -21.79 -13.38
N GLY A 188 -4.59 -22.50 -12.71
CA GLY A 188 -4.45 -23.88 -12.27
C GLY A 188 -3.64 -24.06 -10.98
N HIS A 189 -3.17 -22.96 -10.36
CA HIS A 189 -2.33 -22.94 -9.16
C HIS A 189 -2.79 -21.85 -8.16
N THR A 190 -4.10 -21.74 -7.95
CA THR A 190 -4.73 -20.68 -7.13
C THR A 190 -4.83 -21.02 -5.64
N GLU A 191 -4.28 -22.16 -5.18
CA GLU A 191 -4.49 -22.63 -3.81
C GLU A 191 -3.94 -21.65 -2.75
N GLN A 192 -2.76 -21.08 -3.01
CA GLN A 192 -2.10 -20.17 -2.06
C GLN A 192 -2.83 -18.84 -1.94
N ILE A 193 -3.23 -18.23 -3.05
CA ILE A 193 -3.98 -16.96 -3.02
C ILE A 193 -5.39 -17.17 -2.45
N ARG A 194 -6.02 -18.32 -2.71
CA ARG A 194 -7.31 -18.70 -2.11
C ARG A 194 -7.20 -18.83 -0.59
N GLU A 195 -6.13 -19.46 -0.09
CA GLU A 195 -5.85 -19.56 1.34
C GLU A 195 -5.62 -18.17 1.94
N TRP A 196 -4.79 -17.35 1.30
CA TRP A 196 -4.57 -15.96 1.71
C TRP A 196 -5.88 -15.17 1.80
N ALA A 197 -6.72 -15.21 0.76
CA ALA A 197 -8.00 -14.49 0.74
C ALA A 197 -8.92 -14.95 1.88
N THR A 198 -8.98 -16.26 2.12
CA THR A 198 -9.78 -16.84 3.21
C THR A 198 -9.27 -16.39 4.58
N VAL A 199 -7.96 -16.51 4.83
CA VAL A 199 -7.35 -16.13 6.11
C VAL A 199 -7.48 -14.62 6.35
N THR A 200 -7.28 -13.80 5.32
CA THR A 200 -7.40 -12.34 5.40
C THR A 200 -8.84 -11.94 5.72
N ALA A 201 -9.84 -12.53 5.07
CA ALA A 201 -11.25 -12.29 5.38
C ALA A 201 -11.60 -12.67 6.84
N LEU A 202 -11.10 -13.81 7.33
CA LEU A 202 -11.29 -14.24 8.72
C LEU A 202 -10.63 -13.28 9.72
N LYS A 203 -9.43 -12.75 9.42
CA LYS A 203 -8.75 -11.75 10.26
C LYS A 203 -9.54 -10.44 10.35
N LEU A 204 -10.26 -10.08 9.29
CA LEU A 204 -11.19 -8.95 9.28
C LEU A 204 -12.52 -9.26 10.02
N GLY A 205 -12.69 -10.47 10.55
CA GLY A 205 -13.91 -10.90 11.25
C GLY A 205 -15.10 -11.15 10.32
N LEU A 206 -14.84 -11.40 9.03
CA LEU A 206 -15.87 -11.58 8.01
C LEU A 206 -16.24 -13.05 7.84
N SER A 207 -17.46 -13.29 7.36
CA SER A 207 -17.88 -14.62 6.93
C SER A 207 -17.27 -14.92 5.57
N VAL A 208 -16.61 -16.07 5.45
CA VAL A 208 -16.00 -16.54 4.21
C VAL A 208 -16.31 -18.01 3.97
N GLN A 209 -16.48 -18.37 2.71
CA GLN A 209 -16.67 -19.73 2.23
C GLN A 209 -15.78 -19.94 1.00
N ALA A 210 -15.08 -21.07 0.94
CA ALA A 210 -14.46 -21.56 -0.29
C ALA A 210 -15.33 -22.69 -0.86
N ASP A 211 -15.60 -22.69 -2.16
CA ASP A 211 -16.37 -23.76 -2.81
C ASP A 211 -15.48 -24.83 -3.46
N GLU A 212 -16.11 -25.88 -3.99
CA GLU A 212 -15.41 -27.00 -4.62
C GLU A 212 -14.71 -26.62 -5.94
N ALA A 213 -15.17 -25.54 -6.60
CA ALA A 213 -14.58 -25.01 -7.82
C ALA A 213 -13.40 -24.06 -7.53
N GLY A 214 -13.10 -23.81 -6.25
CA GLY A 214 -11.98 -22.97 -5.82
C GLY A 214 -12.31 -21.49 -5.67
N ASN A 215 -13.58 -21.09 -5.82
CA ASN A 215 -14.00 -19.71 -5.61
C ASN A 215 -13.98 -19.35 -4.12
N VAL A 216 -13.76 -18.07 -3.81
CA VAL A 216 -13.85 -17.51 -2.46
C VAL A 216 -15.02 -16.54 -2.39
N ILE A 217 -15.95 -16.78 -1.45
CA ILE A 217 -17.15 -15.97 -1.25
C ILE A 217 -17.08 -15.33 0.14
N ILE A 218 -16.98 -14.00 0.21
CA ILE A 218 -16.85 -13.23 1.45
C ILE A 218 -18.08 -12.35 1.63
N ARG A 219 -18.64 -12.29 2.84
CA ARG A 219 -19.81 -11.47 3.16
C ARG A 219 -19.50 -10.42 4.22
N LYS A 220 -19.90 -9.17 3.94
CA LYS A 220 -19.82 -8.04 4.86
C LYS A 220 -21.20 -7.40 5.03
N ALA A 221 -21.57 -7.09 6.27
CA ALA A 221 -22.81 -6.40 6.58
C ALA A 221 -22.80 -4.95 6.05
N ALA A 222 -23.96 -4.33 5.88
CA ALA A 222 -24.03 -2.92 5.49
C ALA A 222 -23.39 -2.00 6.53
N THR A 223 -22.91 -0.84 6.08
CA THR A 223 -22.60 0.27 6.97
C THR A 223 -23.87 0.94 7.48
N ALA A 224 -23.76 1.71 8.57
CA ALA A 224 -24.87 2.47 9.13
C ALA A 224 -25.58 3.35 8.08
N GLY A 225 -26.89 3.19 7.95
CA GLY A 225 -27.74 3.91 6.99
C GLY A 225 -27.93 3.21 5.65
N TYR A 226 -27.33 2.03 5.44
CA TYR A 226 -27.43 1.24 4.21
C TYR A 226 -28.02 -0.17 4.44
N GLU A 227 -28.55 -0.46 5.63
CA GLU A 227 -29.04 -1.79 6.02
C GLU A 227 -30.24 -2.26 5.17
N ASP A 228 -31.10 -1.34 4.75
CA ASP A 228 -32.29 -1.62 3.94
C ASP A 228 -32.00 -1.60 2.42
N HIS A 229 -30.75 -1.38 2.01
CA HIS A 229 -30.37 -1.39 0.61
C HIS A 229 -30.16 -2.81 0.08
N PRO A 230 -30.45 -3.07 -1.20
CA PRO A 230 -30.20 -4.37 -1.80
C PRO A 230 -28.71 -4.71 -1.75
N ARG A 231 -28.42 -5.98 -1.50
CA ARG A 231 -27.06 -6.51 -1.51
C ARG A 231 -26.43 -6.35 -2.89
N VAL A 232 -25.15 -5.96 -2.90
CA VAL A 232 -24.31 -5.86 -4.11
C VAL A 232 -23.26 -6.96 -4.08
N ILE A 233 -23.06 -7.60 -5.23
CA ILE A 233 -21.97 -8.52 -5.48
C ILE A 233 -20.83 -7.75 -6.15
N LEU A 234 -19.63 -7.84 -5.61
CA LEU A 234 -18.40 -7.45 -6.29
C LEU A 234 -17.69 -8.72 -6.74
N GLN A 235 -17.26 -8.77 -7.99
CA GLN A 235 -16.59 -9.94 -8.53
C GLN A 235 -15.29 -9.57 -9.25
N GLY A 236 -14.28 -10.38 -9.02
CA GLY A 236 -13.02 -10.43 -9.75
C GLY A 236 -12.48 -11.86 -9.76
N HIS A 237 -11.31 -12.10 -10.34
CA HIS A 237 -10.70 -13.44 -10.37
C HIS A 237 -9.35 -13.50 -9.65
N LEU A 238 -8.97 -14.71 -9.22
CA LEU A 238 -7.81 -14.96 -8.36
C LEU A 238 -6.56 -15.33 -9.14
N ASP A 239 -6.69 -15.84 -10.35
CA ASP A 239 -5.57 -16.28 -11.14
C ASP A 239 -4.94 -15.15 -11.96
N MET A 240 -3.81 -15.44 -12.57
CA MET A 240 -3.17 -14.56 -13.53
C MET A 240 -2.53 -15.37 -14.66
N VAL A 241 -2.41 -14.78 -15.84
CA VAL A 241 -1.51 -15.31 -16.87
C VAL A 241 -0.06 -15.18 -16.41
N CYS A 242 0.66 -16.30 -16.33
CA CYS A 242 2.11 -16.31 -16.09
C CYS A 242 2.89 -16.28 -17.41
N ALA A 243 3.27 -15.09 -17.88
CA ALA A 243 4.17 -14.92 -19.01
C ALA A 243 5.43 -14.15 -18.59
N GLN A 244 6.55 -14.42 -19.28
CA GLN A 244 7.84 -13.85 -18.93
C GLN A 244 8.69 -13.55 -20.17
N LEU A 245 9.59 -12.58 -20.04
CA LEU A 245 10.61 -12.30 -21.05
C LEU A 245 11.58 -13.50 -21.19
N PRO A 246 12.16 -13.76 -22.38
CA PRO A 246 13.04 -14.91 -22.60
C PRO A 246 14.25 -15.01 -21.64
N GLU A 247 14.78 -13.86 -21.22
CA GLU A 247 15.90 -13.72 -20.30
C GLU A 247 15.49 -13.88 -18.83
N CYS A 248 14.21 -13.69 -18.50
CA CYS A 248 13.70 -13.89 -17.16
C CYS A 248 13.87 -15.37 -16.74
N LYS A 249 14.22 -15.59 -15.47
CA LYS A 249 14.46 -16.92 -14.89
C LYS A 249 13.60 -17.18 -13.66
N LYS A 250 12.61 -16.33 -13.42
CA LYS A 250 11.74 -16.39 -12.26
C LYS A 250 10.83 -17.60 -12.34
N ASP A 251 10.76 -18.38 -11.28
CA ASP A 251 9.85 -19.53 -11.17
C ASP A 251 8.48 -19.05 -10.68
N MET A 252 7.64 -18.56 -11.59
CA MET A 252 6.31 -18.00 -11.25
C MET A 252 5.34 -19.02 -10.63
N LEU A 253 5.69 -20.31 -10.58
CA LEU A 253 4.91 -21.31 -9.86
C LEU A 253 5.16 -21.29 -8.34
N HIS A 254 6.34 -20.81 -7.94
CA HIS A 254 6.80 -20.84 -6.55
C HIS A 254 7.25 -19.47 -6.01
N GLU A 255 7.48 -18.49 -6.88
CA GLU A 255 7.96 -17.15 -6.55
C GLU A 255 6.90 -16.10 -6.91
N GLY A 256 6.61 -15.19 -5.97
CA GLY A 256 5.80 -14.00 -6.22
C GLY A 256 6.54 -12.94 -7.04
N LEU A 257 5.81 -11.97 -7.59
CA LEU A 257 6.26 -10.96 -8.54
C LEU A 257 7.19 -9.90 -7.91
N ASP A 258 8.14 -9.41 -8.72
CA ASP A 258 9.00 -8.30 -8.34
C ASP A 258 8.40 -6.99 -8.85
N LEU A 259 7.64 -6.29 -8.00
CA LEU A 259 6.97 -5.05 -8.36
C LEU A 259 7.95 -3.88 -8.54
N VAL A 260 7.76 -3.12 -9.61
CA VAL A 260 8.57 -1.96 -10.00
C VAL A 260 7.68 -0.75 -10.21
N TRP A 261 7.97 0.33 -9.49
CA TRP A 261 7.33 1.63 -9.67
C TRP A 261 8.09 2.48 -10.69
N GLY A 262 7.43 2.79 -11.81
CA GLY A 262 7.98 3.57 -12.91
C GLY A 262 7.15 4.80 -13.21
N GLY A 263 7.42 5.91 -12.52
CA GLY A 263 6.69 7.16 -12.71
C GLY A 263 5.22 7.01 -12.29
N GLU A 264 4.32 6.98 -13.28
CA GLU A 264 2.87 6.82 -13.08
C GLU A 264 2.41 5.36 -13.15
N TYR A 265 3.31 4.43 -13.51
CA TYR A 265 2.98 3.03 -13.75
C TYR A 265 3.55 2.10 -12.68
N LEU A 266 2.80 1.04 -12.39
CA LEU A 266 3.26 -0.15 -11.69
C LEU A 266 3.48 -1.26 -12.72
N SER A 267 4.60 -1.97 -12.63
CA SER A 267 4.93 -3.11 -13.51
C SER A 267 5.60 -4.23 -12.71
N ALA A 268 5.75 -5.42 -13.30
CA ALA A 268 6.56 -6.51 -12.74
C ALA A 268 7.84 -6.69 -13.57
N GLU A 269 8.97 -6.93 -12.89
CA GLU A 269 10.26 -7.10 -13.57
C GLU A 269 10.24 -8.39 -14.41
N GLY A 270 10.36 -8.22 -15.74
CA GLY A 270 10.51 -9.32 -16.70
C GLY A 270 9.35 -10.33 -16.78
N THR A 271 8.21 -10.04 -16.16
CA THR A 271 7.03 -10.92 -16.07
C THR A 271 5.73 -10.14 -16.25
N THR A 272 4.61 -10.84 -16.42
CA THR A 272 3.27 -10.26 -16.30
C THR A 272 3.02 -9.75 -14.88
N LEU A 273 2.21 -8.70 -14.76
CA LEU A 273 1.95 -8.03 -13.49
C LEU A 273 0.84 -8.68 -12.65
N GLY A 274 -0.08 -9.43 -13.28
CA GLY A 274 -1.32 -9.85 -12.62
C GLY A 274 -2.18 -8.65 -12.21
N GLY A 275 -2.14 -7.57 -13.00
CA GLY A 275 -3.05 -6.43 -12.83
C GLY A 275 -4.49 -6.89 -13.03
N ASP A 276 -4.70 -7.58 -14.14
CA ASP A 276 -5.83 -8.47 -14.43
C ASP A 276 -5.64 -9.81 -13.66
N ASP A 277 -6.47 -10.17 -12.68
CA ASP A 277 -7.46 -9.31 -11.99
C ASP A 277 -7.11 -9.08 -10.51
N GLY A 278 -5.80 -9.14 -10.21
CA GLY A 278 -5.27 -8.86 -8.88
C GLY A 278 -5.67 -7.48 -8.36
N ILE A 279 -5.95 -6.49 -9.24
CA ILE A 279 -6.41 -5.17 -8.82
C ILE A 279 -7.85 -5.19 -8.30
N ALA A 280 -8.77 -5.98 -8.88
CA ALA A 280 -10.11 -6.13 -8.34
C ALA A 280 -10.10 -6.82 -6.99
N VAL A 281 -9.28 -7.87 -6.84
CA VAL A 281 -9.09 -8.54 -5.54
C VAL A 281 -8.61 -7.52 -4.50
N ALA A 282 -7.63 -6.68 -4.86
CA ALA A 282 -7.13 -5.62 -3.99
C ALA A 282 -8.19 -4.56 -3.65
N TYR A 283 -9.00 -4.12 -4.62
CA TYR A 283 -10.13 -3.21 -4.37
C TYR A 283 -11.15 -3.80 -3.42
N ALA A 284 -11.51 -5.08 -3.63
CA ALA A 284 -12.46 -5.77 -2.78
C ALA A 284 -11.96 -5.84 -1.33
N PHE A 285 -10.70 -6.26 -1.11
CA PHE A 285 -10.15 -6.32 0.25
C PHE A 285 -9.99 -4.94 0.90
N ALA A 286 -9.59 -3.90 0.14
CA ALA A 286 -9.54 -2.54 0.67
C ALA A 286 -10.92 -2.04 1.13
N LEU A 287 -11.99 -2.35 0.39
CA LEU A 287 -13.36 -2.02 0.77
C LEU A 287 -13.85 -2.88 1.96
N LEU A 288 -13.49 -4.16 1.98
CA LEU A 288 -13.83 -5.08 3.08
C LEU A 288 -13.16 -4.67 4.39
N GLU A 289 -11.92 -4.16 4.36
CA GLU A 289 -11.23 -3.62 5.52
C GLU A 289 -11.80 -2.27 5.98
N SER A 290 -12.22 -1.41 5.06
CA SER A 290 -12.64 -0.05 5.38
C SER A 290 -13.87 0.01 6.29
N ASP A 291 -13.80 0.85 7.32
CA ASP A 291 -14.92 1.24 8.20
C ASP A 291 -15.48 2.63 7.88
N THR A 292 -14.91 3.31 6.88
CA THR A 292 -15.21 4.72 6.55
C THR A 292 -15.95 4.89 5.22
N ILE A 293 -15.94 3.87 4.35
CA ILE A 293 -16.64 3.92 3.05
C ILE A 293 -18.06 3.38 3.23
N PRO A 294 -19.11 4.18 3.00
CA PRO A 294 -20.48 3.71 3.10
C PRO A 294 -20.82 2.70 2.01
N HIS A 295 -21.47 1.59 2.37
CA HIS A 295 -21.86 0.53 1.44
C HIS A 295 -23.09 -0.26 1.92
N PRO A 296 -23.90 -0.82 0.98
CA PRO A 296 -24.93 -1.81 1.28
C PRO A 296 -24.32 -3.12 1.79
N PRO A 297 -25.13 -4.16 2.12
CA PRO A 297 -24.57 -5.49 2.33
C PRO A 297 -23.76 -5.91 1.10
N LEU A 298 -22.56 -6.43 1.31
CA LEU A 298 -21.67 -6.85 0.25
C LEU A 298 -21.50 -8.37 0.25
N THR A 299 -21.47 -8.94 -0.95
CA THR A 299 -20.88 -10.25 -1.22
C THR A 299 -19.73 -10.04 -2.19
N VAL A 300 -18.54 -10.47 -1.82
CA VAL A 300 -17.37 -10.49 -2.71
C VAL A 300 -17.21 -11.92 -3.20
N ILE A 301 -17.16 -12.12 -4.52
CA ILE A 301 -16.92 -13.42 -5.15
C ILE A 301 -15.60 -13.32 -5.90
N LEU A 302 -14.62 -14.12 -5.52
CA LEU A 302 -13.32 -14.20 -6.19
C LEU A 302 -13.27 -15.56 -6.90
N THR A 303 -13.33 -15.55 -8.22
CA THR A 303 -13.39 -16.78 -9.03
C THR A 303 -12.01 -17.36 -9.30
N ALA A 304 -11.92 -18.68 -9.44
CA ALA A 304 -10.71 -19.35 -9.88
C ALA A 304 -10.69 -19.58 -11.40
N ASP A 305 -9.49 -19.54 -11.98
CA ASP A 305 -9.15 -20.02 -13.33
C ASP A 305 -9.97 -19.39 -14.46
N GLU A 306 -10.08 -18.06 -14.45
CA GLU A 306 -10.71 -17.27 -15.53
C GLU A 306 -9.94 -17.47 -16.85
N GLU A 307 -8.62 -17.26 -16.79
CA GLU A 307 -7.72 -17.05 -17.93
C GLU A 307 -7.56 -18.27 -18.87
N THR A 308 -8.05 -19.42 -18.42
CA THR A 308 -7.92 -20.69 -19.15
C THR A 308 -9.26 -21.23 -19.63
N GLY A 309 -10.27 -21.23 -18.77
CA GLY A 309 -11.54 -21.91 -19.03
C GLY A 309 -12.75 -21.36 -18.28
N MET A 310 -12.57 -20.34 -17.42
CA MET A 310 -13.62 -19.84 -16.52
C MET A 310 -14.22 -20.94 -15.64
N ASP A 311 -13.36 -21.84 -15.15
CA ASP A 311 -13.80 -23.05 -14.42
C ASP A 311 -14.48 -22.68 -13.10
N GLY A 312 -13.95 -21.67 -12.38
CA GLY A 312 -14.55 -21.13 -11.16
C GLY A 312 -15.94 -20.55 -11.41
N ALA A 313 -16.10 -19.72 -12.44
CA ALA A 313 -17.40 -19.14 -12.81
C ALA A 313 -18.42 -20.23 -13.21
N THR A 314 -17.97 -21.26 -13.93
CA THR A 314 -18.81 -22.40 -14.34
C THR A 314 -19.24 -23.25 -13.14
N GLY A 315 -18.37 -23.41 -12.15
CA GLY A 315 -18.62 -24.19 -10.94
C GLY A 315 -19.36 -23.44 -9.83
N LEU A 316 -19.55 -22.12 -9.96
CA LEU A 316 -20.18 -21.28 -8.94
C LEU A 316 -21.66 -21.67 -8.74
N SER A 317 -22.01 -22.01 -7.50
CA SER A 317 -23.40 -22.31 -7.15
C SER A 317 -24.29 -21.06 -7.26
N PRO A 318 -25.45 -21.13 -7.94
CA PRO A 318 -26.41 -20.03 -8.01
C PRO A 318 -26.89 -19.52 -6.65
N GLU A 319 -26.82 -20.35 -5.60
CA GLU A 319 -27.19 -19.95 -4.23
C GLU A 319 -26.23 -18.91 -3.63
N GLN A 320 -25.01 -18.78 -4.17
CA GLN A 320 -24.04 -17.77 -3.74
C GLN A 320 -24.34 -16.39 -4.36
N LEU A 321 -25.16 -16.32 -5.40
CA LEU A 321 -25.57 -15.09 -6.07
C LEU A 321 -26.72 -14.42 -5.31
N ASP A 322 -26.45 -13.97 -4.09
CA ASP A 322 -27.43 -13.42 -3.15
C ASP A 322 -27.70 -11.91 -3.30
N GLY A 323 -27.12 -11.27 -4.32
CA GLY A 323 -27.26 -9.85 -4.62
C GLY A 323 -28.21 -9.53 -5.78
N VAL A 324 -28.67 -8.28 -5.83
CA VAL A 324 -29.51 -7.78 -6.95
C VAL A 324 -28.65 -7.27 -8.11
N HIS A 325 -27.45 -6.77 -7.78
CA HIS A 325 -26.49 -6.25 -8.74
C HIS A 325 -25.16 -6.96 -8.56
N LEU A 326 -24.51 -7.28 -9.68
CA LEU A 326 -23.14 -7.75 -9.73
C LEU A 326 -22.31 -6.72 -10.49
N ILE A 327 -21.22 -6.28 -9.87
CA ILE A 327 -20.20 -5.43 -10.47
C ILE A 327 -18.97 -6.32 -10.64
N ASN A 328 -18.73 -6.74 -11.88
CA ASN A 328 -17.48 -7.35 -12.29
C ASN A 328 -16.46 -6.22 -12.49
N ILE A 329 -15.24 -6.41 -12.01
CA ILE A 329 -14.17 -5.40 -12.02
C ILE A 329 -13.02 -5.86 -12.94
N ASP A 330 -13.38 -6.58 -14.01
CA ASP A 330 -12.46 -7.22 -14.94
C ASP A 330 -12.42 -6.50 -16.30
N SER A 331 -12.56 -5.17 -16.23
CA SER A 331 -12.56 -4.29 -17.41
C SER A 331 -11.33 -3.39 -17.34
N GLU A 332 -10.47 -3.48 -18.34
CA GLU A 332 -9.13 -2.87 -18.30
C GLU A 332 -9.08 -1.38 -18.70
N GLU A 333 -10.20 -0.80 -19.15
CA GLU A 333 -10.25 0.58 -19.65
C GLU A 333 -11.01 1.50 -18.68
N GLU A 334 -10.28 2.42 -18.03
CA GLU A 334 -10.85 3.43 -17.13
C GLU A 334 -11.88 4.32 -17.84
N GLY A 335 -13.01 4.57 -17.16
CA GLY A 335 -14.10 5.38 -17.70
C GLY A 335 -15.00 4.65 -18.72
N VAL A 336 -14.76 3.36 -18.97
CA VAL A 336 -15.60 2.51 -19.80
C VAL A 336 -16.40 1.54 -18.94
N PHE A 337 -17.71 1.45 -19.18
CA PHE A 337 -18.59 0.49 -18.51
C PHE A 337 -19.05 -0.57 -19.50
N THR A 338 -18.50 -1.78 -19.36
CA THR A 338 -18.80 -2.93 -20.23
C THR A 338 -20.13 -3.56 -19.83
N VAL A 339 -21.09 -3.59 -20.78
CA VAL A 339 -22.46 -4.12 -20.55
C VAL A 339 -22.73 -5.46 -21.23
N GLY A 340 -21.71 -6.04 -21.87
CA GLY A 340 -21.79 -7.33 -22.54
C GLY A 340 -20.46 -7.73 -23.16
N CYS A 341 -20.28 -9.03 -23.35
CA CYS A 341 -19.09 -9.63 -23.92
C CYS A 341 -19.46 -10.66 -25.01
N ALA A 342 -18.48 -11.07 -25.80
CA ALA A 342 -18.64 -12.16 -26.75
C ALA A 342 -18.48 -13.52 -26.04
N GLY A 343 -19.21 -14.54 -26.50
CA GLY A 343 -18.92 -15.92 -26.09
C GLY A 343 -17.70 -16.50 -26.82
N GLY A 344 -17.03 -17.48 -26.22
CA GLY A 344 -15.88 -18.17 -26.79
C GLY A 344 -16.20 -19.57 -27.30
N VAL A 345 -15.51 -20.01 -28.37
CA VAL A 345 -15.52 -21.41 -28.82
C VAL A 345 -14.16 -21.82 -29.38
N ARG A 346 -13.62 -22.95 -28.89
CA ARG A 346 -12.35 -23.50 -29.37
C ARG A 346 -12.61 -24.54 -30.48
N SER A 347 -12.12 -24.27 -31.69
CA SER A 347 -12.21 -25.20 -32.84
C SER A 347 -10.85 -25.81 -33.13
N HIS A 348 -10.77 -27.15 -33.20
CA HIS A 348 -9.52 -27.87 -33.46
C HIS A 348 -9.61 -28.63 -34.79
N LEU A 349 -8.82 -28.22 -35.79
CA LEU A 349 -8.81 -28.82 -37.14
C LEU A 349 -7.63 -29.79 -37.27
N ARG A 350 -7.91 -31.03 -37.65
CA ARG A 350 -6.88 -32.06 -37.89
C ARG A 350 -6.92 -32.49 -39.35
N PHE A 351 -5.78 -32.35 -40.03
CA PHE A 351 -5.62 -32.75 -41.42
C PHE A 351 -4.72 -33.99 -41.51
N PRO A 352 -5.16 -35.08 -42.18
CA PRO A 352 -4.26 -36.20 -42.47
C PRO A 352 -3.22 -35.75 -43.51
N VAL A 353 -1.94 -35.94 -43.21
CA VAL A 353 -0.84 -35.63 -44.13
C VAL A 353 -0.17 -36.93 -44.59
N LEU A 354 -0.03 -37.10 -45.90
CA LEU A 354 0.73 -38.20 -46.50
C LEU A 354 2.16 -37.72 -46.81
N MET A 355 3.14 -38.46 -46.32
CA MET A 355 4.56 -38.16 -46.51
C MET A 355 5.15 -39.06 -47.58
N GLN A 356 6.01 -38.52 -48.44
CA GLN A 356 6.77 -39.29 -49.41
C GLN A 356 8.24 -38.83 -49.46
N PRO A 357 9.18 -39.70 -49.83
CA PRO A 357 10.57 -39.29 -50.02
C PRO A 357 10.71 -38.19 -51.07
N ALA A 358 11.54 -37.19 -50.79
CA ALA A 358 11.87 -36.11 -51.71
C ALA A 358 13.38 -35.87 -51.72
N ALA A 359 13.92 -35.45 -52.87
CA ALA A 359 15.33 -35.08 -53.03
C ALA A 359 15.43 -33.59 -53.36
N GLY A 360 16.47 -32.91 -52.86
CA GLY A 360 16.71 -31.50 -53.11
C GLY A 360 17.24 -30.76 -51.87
N THR A 361 17.38 -29.45 -51.99
CA THR A 361 17.78 -28.58 -50.87
C THR A 361 16.56 -28.30 -49.99
N ALA A 362 16.65 -28.66 -48.71
CA ALA A 362 15.67 -28.26 -47.71
C ALA A 362 15.95 -26.83 -47.26
N LEU A 363 14.92 -25.98 -47.27
CA LEU A 363 14.99 -24.61 -46.78
C LEU A 363 13.96 -24.43 -45.67
N THR A 364 14.34 -23.72 -44.61
CA THR A 364 13.40 -23.26 -43.59
C THR A 364 13.02 -21.82 -43.90
N VAL A 365 11.73 -21.54 -44.03
CA VAL A 365 11.22 -20.18 -44.19
C VAL A 365 10.62 -19.75 -42.86
N SER A 366 11.14 -18.69 -42.26
CA SER A 366 10.61 -18.08 -41.04
C SER A 366 10.05 -16.69 -41.34
N LEU A 367 8.93 -16.37 -40.70
CA LEU A 367 8.34 -15.03 -40.66
C LEU A 367 8.21 -14.61 -39.20
N SER A 368 8.71 -13.42 -38.87
CA SER A 368 8.70 -12.85 -37.52
C SER A 368 8.52 -11.32 -37.58
N GLY A 369 8.34 -10.67 -36.43
CA GLY A 369 8.17 -9.21 -36.35
C GLY A 369 6.78 -8.70 -36.71
N LEU A 370 5.76 -9.56 -36.62
CA LEU A 370 4.36 -9.18 -36.71
C LEU A 370 3.94 -8.44 -35.41
N THR A 371 2.92 -7.59 -35.50
CA THR A 371 2.43 -6.82 -34.34
C THR A 371 1.91 -7.71 -33.20
N GLY A 372 1.34 -8.88 -33.52
CA GLY A 372 0.60 -9.67 -32.54
C GLY A 372 -0.64 -8.92 -32.02
N GLY A 373 -1.19 -9.37 -30.91
CA GLY A 373 -2.33 -8.76 -30.21
C GLY A 373 -3.23 -9.80 -29.54
N HIS A 374 -3.97 -9.35 -28.53
CA HIS A 374 -5.22 -9.95 -28.06
C HIS A 374 -6.37 -9.46 -28.94
#